data_AF-A0A371F100-F1
#
_entry.id   AF-A0A371F100-F1
#
_cell.length_a   1.000
_cell.length_b   1.000
_cell.length_c   1.000
_cell.angle_alpha   90.00
_cell.angle_beta   90.00
_cell.angle_gamma   90.00
#
_symmetry.space_group_name_H-M   'P 1'
#
loop_
_entity.id
_entity.type
_entity.pdbx_description
1 polymer ?
#
loop_
_entity_poly.entity_id
_entity_poly.type
_entity_poly.pdbx_seq_one_letter_code
_entity_poly.pdbx_strand_id
1 'polypeptide(L)' 'MSHAKLLSYLIQNSLITTVPLELVQPPYTKNYDPDAKCEYHGGALGHTTERCRGLKHKVQDLIDEGLLNFQGRWPENW' A
#
# COMPACT_ATOMS: atom_id res chain seq x y z
N MET A 1 -10.00 -9.10 -2.97
CA MET A 1 -8.88 -8.71 -3.86
C MET A 1 -7.65 -8.55 -2.99
N SER A 2 -6.44 -8.94 -3.42
CA SER A 2 -5.22 -8.66 -2.64
C SER A 2 -4.86 -7.18 -2.72
N HIS A 3 -4.17 -6.63 -1.72
CA HIS A 3 -3.71 -5.23 -1.77
C HIS A 3 -2.77 -5.00 -2.95
N ALA A 4 -1.97 -6.00 -3.35
CA ALA A 4 -1.17 -5.93 -4.57
C ALA A 4 -2.01 -5.73 -5.85
N LYS A 5 -3.14 -6.44 -5.99
CA LYS A 5 -4.03 -6.26 -7.16
C LYS A 5 -4.72 -4.90 -7.15
N LEU A 6 -5.14 -4.45 -5.98
CA LEU A 6 -5.73 -3.12 -5.81
C LEU A 6 -4.70 -2.02 -6.17
N LEU A 7 -3.47 -2.14 -5.68
CA LEU A 7 -2.38 -1.23 -6.01
C LEU A 7 -2.17 -1.13 -7.53
N SER A 8 -2.09 -2.26 -8.24
CA SER A 8 -1.98 -2.25 -9.71
C SER A 8 -3.13 -1.50 -10.37
N TYR A 9 -4.36 -1.74 -9.92
CA TYR A 9 -5.55 -1.04 -10.46
C TYR A 9 -5.48 0.47 -10.24
N LEU A 10 -5.10 0.91 -9.03
CA LEU A 10 -5.02 2.34 -8.70
C LEU A 10 -3.93 3.06 -9.49
N ILE A 11 -2.78 2.41 -9.71
CA ILE A 11 -1.70 2.95 -10.55
C ILE A 11 -2.16 3.04 -12.01
N GLN A 12 -2.78 1.98 -12.55
CA GLN A 12 -3.26 1.96 -13.94
C GLN A 12 -4.32 3.04 -14.22
N ASN A 13 -5.13 3.39 -13.22
CA ASN A 13 -6.12 4.45 -13.31
C ASN A 13 -5.59 5.83 -12.86
N SER A 14 -4.28 5.95 -12.61
CA SER A 14 -3.63 7.20 -12.18
C SER A 14 -4.23 7.81 -10.90
N LEU A 15 -4.82 6.98 -10.03
CA LEU A 15 -5.37 7.40 -8.75
C LEU A 15 -4.28 7.54 -7.67
N ILE A 16 -3.20 6.77 -7.80
CA ILE A 16 -1.99 6.88 -6.97
C ILE A 16 -0.74 6.67 -7.81
N THR A 17 0.40 7.11 -7.28
CA THR A 17 1.74 6.71 -7.75
C THR A 17 2.43 5.87 -6.67
N THR A 18 3.44 5.10 -7.06
CA THR A 18 4.37 4.53 -6.10
C THR A 18 5.13 5.66 -5.40
N VAL A 19 5.38 5.49 -4.11
CA VAL A 19 6.06 6.48 -3.28
C VAL A 19 7.38 5.88 -2.82
N PRO A 20 8.54 6.40 -3.23
CA PRO A 20 9.82 5.93 -2.71
C PRO A 20 9.79 5.99 -1.18
N LEU A 21 10.02 4.84 -0.53
CA LEU A 21 10.29 4.86 0.90
C LEU A 21 11.75 5.28 1.05
N GLU A 22 12.02 6.27 1.91
CA GLU A 22 13.40 6.49 2.34
C GLU A 22 13.94 5.17 2.88
N LEU A 23 15.15 4.80 2.43
CA LEU A 23 15.80 3.59 2.87
C LEU A 23 15.88 3.64 4.40
N VAL A 24 15.18 2.71 5.06
CA VAL A 24 15.22 2.59 6.51
C VAL A 24 16.65 2.25 6.87
N GLN A 25 17.36 3.19 7.49
CA GLN A 25 18.70 2.94 8.01
C GLN A 25 18.59 2.24 9.37
N PRO A 26 19.57 1.41 9.75
CA PRO A 26 19.63 0.84 11.08
C PRO A 26 19.59 1.94 12.17
N PRO A 27 18.99 1.67 13.35
CA PRO A 27 18.43 0.38 13.77
C PRO A 27 17.03 0.13 13.21
N TYR A 28 16.82 -1.07 12.65
CA TYR A 28 15.53 -1.49 12.13
C TYR A 28 14.50 -1.70 13.25
N THR A 29 13.22 -1.44 12.94
CA THR A 29 12.13 -1.76 13.88
C THR A 29 11.99 -3.26 14.08
N LYS A 30 11.44 -3.70 15.22
CA LYS A 30 11.19 -5.13 15.52
C LYS A 30 10.37 -5.87 14.45
N ASN A 31 9.56 -5.14 13.69
CA ASN A 31 8.69 -5.70 12.65
C ASN A 31 9.29 -5.64 11.25
N TYR A 32 10.56 -5.21 11.13
CA TYR A 32 11.27 -5.20 9.86
C TYR A 32 11.56 -6.64 9.42
N ASP A 33 11.12 -6.97 8.23
CA ASP A 33 11.39 -8.24 7.56
C ASP A 33 12.27 -7.97 6.32
N PRO A 34 13.55 -8.40 6.32
CA PRO A 34 14.48 -8.15 5.22
C PRO A 34 14.06 -8.84 3.91
N ASP A 35 13.22 -9.87 3.97
CA ASP A 35 12.78 -10.61 2.79
C ASP A 35 11.42 -10.10 2.26
N ALA A 36 10.70 -9.32 3.07
CA ALA A 36 9.43 -8.72 2.67
C ALA A 36 9.62 -7.47 1.80
N LYS A 37 8.87 -7.40 0.69
CA LYS A 37 8.87 -6.28 -0.26
C LYS A 37 7.52 -5.58 -0.34
N CYS A 38 7.55 -4.25 -0.41
CA CYS A 38 6.36 -3.42 -0.60
C CYS A 38 6.37 -2.74 -1.98
N GLU A 39 5.47 -3.19 -2.86
CA GLU A 39 5.32 -2.67 -4.23
C GLU A 39 4.81 -1.22 -4.24
N TYR A 40 4.02 -0.81 -3.23
CA TYR A 40 3.59 0.60 -3.10
C TYR A 40 4.79 1.53 -2.94
N HIS A 41 5.86 1.00 -2.35
CA HIS A 41 7.12 1.70 -2.14
C HIS A 41 8.21 1.33 -3.16
N GLY A 42 7.82 0.89 -4.36
CA GLY A 42 8.78 0.55 -5.41
C GLY A 42 9.65 -0.67 -5.08
N GLY A 43 9.15 -1.60 -4.28
CA GLY A 43 9.85 -2.81 -3.87
C GLY A 43 10.73 -2.65 -2.64
N ALA A 44 10.55 -1.59 -1.85
CA ALA A 44 11.28 -1.37 -0.60
C ALA A 44 11.16 -2.55 0.36
N LEU A 45 12.26 -2.87 1.05
CA LEU A 45 12.31 -3.95 2.03
C LEU A 45 11.71 -3.55 3.38
N GLY A 46 11.32 -4.55 4.17
CA GLY A 46 10.92 -4.39 5.57
C GLY A 46 9.47 -4.78 5.85
N HIS A 47 8.56 -4.64 4.88
CA HIS A 47 7.17 -5.07 5.02
C HIS A 47 6.56 -5.43 3.66
N THR A 48 5.51 -6.24 3.67
CA THR A 48 4.79 -6.61 2.44
C THR A 48 3.78 -5.53 2.04
N THR A 49 3.41 -5.46 0.76
CA THR A 49 2.32 -4.60 0.27
C THR A 49 1.03 -4.79 1.07
N GLU A 50 0.71 -6.03 1.46
CA GLU A 50 -0.48 -6.35 2.25
C GLU A 50 -0.46 -5.67 3.64
N ARG A 51 0.73 -5.50 4.24
CA ARG A 51 0.93 -4.86 5.54
C ARG A 51 1.25 -3.37 5.44
N CYS A 52 1.23 -2.79 4.25
CA CYS A 52 1.61 -1.41 4.02
C CYS A 52 0.55 -0.44 4.57
N ARG A 53 0.87 0.21 5.70
CA ARG A 53 -0.01 1.22 6.31
C ARG A 53 -0.17 2.46 5.42
N GLY A 54 0.88 2.86 4.70
CA GLY A 54 0.83 3.99 3.77
C GLY A 54 -0.19 3.76 2.65
N LEU A 55 -0.19 2.57 2.05
CA LEU A 55 -1.19 2.17 1.06
C LEU A 55 -2.60 2.17 1.66
N LYS A 56 -2.74 1.65 2.89
CA LYS A 56 -4.04 1.62 3.59
C LYS A 56 -4.63 3.00 3.83
N HIS A 57 -3.80 3.95 4.25
CA HIS A 57 -4.25 5.32 4.44
C HIS A 57 -4.60 5.96 3.09
N LYS A 58 -3.75 5.82 2.06
CA LYS A 58 -3.98 6.48 0.79
C LYS A 58 -5.27 6.03 0.10
N VAL A 59 -5.63 4.76 0.21
CA VAL A 59 -6.90 4.27 -0.33
C VAL A 59 -8.09 4.76 0.50
N GLN A 60 -7.95 4.89 1.83
CA GLN A 60 -8.99 5.53 2.64
C GLN A 60 -9.20 6.99 2.21
N ASP A 61 -8.12 7.75 1.98
CA ASP A 61 -8.20 9.13 1.47
C ASP A 61 -8.99 9.19 0.14
N LEU A 62 -8.71 8.27 -0.79
CA LEU A 62 -9.43 8.21 -2.07
C LEU A 62 -10.92 7.89 -1.92
N ILE A 63 -11.29 7.09 -0.92
CA ILE A 63 -12.69 6.80 -0.60
C ILE A 63 -13.35 8.05 -0.04
N ASP A 64 -12.70 8.71 0.91
CA ASP A 64 -13.23 9.90 1.57
C ASP A 64 -13.38 11.08 0.60
N GLU A 65 -12.48 11.17 -0.40
CA GLU A 65 -12.56 12.11 -1.52
C GLU A 65 -13.60 11.71 -2.58
N GLY A 66 -14.21 10.52 -2.49
CA GLY A 66 -15.18 10.00 -3.44
C GLY A 66 -14.59 9.57 -4.79
N LEU A 67 -13.26 9.52 -4.91
CA LEU A 67 -12.54 9.09 -6.11
C LEU A 67 -12.50 7.56 -6.26
N LEU A 68 -12.71 6.83 -5.16
CA LEU A 68 -12.75 5.37 -5.12
C LEU A 68 -14.02 4.91 -4.42
N ASN A 69 -14.87 4.14 -5.10
CA ASN A 69 -16.09 3.60 -4.52
C ASN A 69 -16.11 2.07 -4.63
N PHE A 70 -16.06 1.41 -3.48
CA PHE A 70 -16.34 -0.01 -3.38
C PHE A 70 -17.84 -0.16 -3.16
N GLN A 71 -18.60 -0.46 -4.22
CA GLN A 71 -20.08 -0.63 -4.22
C GLN A 71 -20.60 -1.57 -3.10
N GLY A 72 -20.63 -1.12 -1.84
CA GLY A 72 -20.98 -1.90 -0.65
C GLY A 72 -20.06 -3.08 -0.30
N ARG A 73 -19.02 -3.37 -1.10
CA ARG A 73 -18.08 -4.47 -0.85
C ARG A 73 -16.74 -3.95 -0.37
N TRP A 74 -16.69 -3.57 0.90
CA TRP A 74 -15.43 -3.40 1.60
C TRP A 74 -14.62 -4.70 1.50
N PRO A 75 -13.34 -4.67 1.11
CA PRO A 75 -12.50 -5.84 1.25
C PRO A 75 -12.37 -6.17 2.74
N GLU A 76 -12.89 -7.32 3.15
CA GLU A 76 -12.70 -7.83 4.51
C GLU A 76 -11.19 -7.87 4.83
N ASN A 77 -10.81 -7.30 5.98
CA ASN A 77 -9.43 -7.16 6.46
C ASN A 77 -8.57 -6.09 5.75
N TRP A 78 -9.21 -5.06 5.17
CA TRP A 78 -8.57 -3.78 4.91
C TRP A 78 -7.89 -3.21 6.17
#